data_AF-A0A2J6XSA5-F1
#
_entry.id   AF-A0A2J6XSA5-F1
#
_cell.length_a   1.000
_cell.length_b   1.000
_cell.length_c   1.000
_cell.angle_alpha   90.00
_cell.angle_beta   90.00
_cell.angle_gamma   90.00
#
_symmetry.space_group_name_H-M   'P 1'
#
loop_
_entity.id
_entity.type
_entity.pdbx_description
1 polymer ?
#
loop_
_entity_poly.entity_id
_entity_poly.type
_entity_poly.pdbx_seq_one_letter_code
_entity_poly.pdbx_strand_id
1 'polypeptide(L)'
;MKAIHNKTTLSIFIENAYRNYGFVSAFIYGYQGSGKTTYALKTLYYLYGDWDTALNHLYFDIDKALETMRKAFSNNERIKAIVIDDAGYSLIKYDWRKEHSQWFSRFFNLARTVVSGIIFTSIETSDIIAFVREKIMYPVNVRAIDNLRSEARGYRIYFTPLMEKYAKKVFRDIYIRRLPQEVFEKYEKMRKEAISKLFDIEPKKKPESKPELDEDKLLENMKKQLGLP
;
A
#
# COMPACT_ATOMS: atom_id res chain seq x y z
N MET A 1 7.29 21.43 20.97
CA MET A 1 6.67 20.20 21.50
C MET A 1 7.16 18.99 20.71
N LYS A 2 7.94 18.10 21.34
CA LYS A 2 8.23 16.74 20.82
C LYS A 2 7.22 15.82 21.48
N ALA A 3 6.15 15.47 20.79
CA ALA A 3 5.32 14.37 21.23
C ALA A 3 5.91 13.09 20.64
N ILE A 4 6.57 12.28 21.47
CA ILE A 4 6.80 10.87 21.13
C ILE A 4 5.45 10.21 21.40
N HIS A 5 4.57 10.19 20.39
CA HIS A 5 3.33 9.47 20.51
C HIS A 5 3.59 7.98 20.29
N ASN A 6 2.97 7.14 21.12
CA ASN A 6 2.92 5.69 20.91
C ASN A 6 2.13 5.32 19.63
N LYS A 7 1.48 6.28 18.97
CA LYS A 7 0.74 6.14 17.72
C LYS A 7 1.28 7.10 16.67
N THR A 8 1.06 6.82 15.39
CA THR A 8 1.35 7.83 14.35
C THR A 8 0.34 8.98 14.46
N THR A 9 0.79 10.22 14.31
CA THR A 9 -0.09 11.39 14.30
C THR A 9 -1.12 11.29 13.17
N LEU A 10 -0.75 10.67 12.05
CA LEU A 10 -1.67 10.42 10.95
C LEU A 10 -2.85 9.50 11.37
N SER A 11 -2.59 8.47 12.20
CA SER A 11 -3.67 7.61 12.72
C SER A 11 -4.65 8.39 13.59
N ILE A 12 -4.18 9.36 14.37
CA ILE A 12 -5.04 10.22 15.20
C ILE A 12 -5.94 11.09 14.33
N PHE A 13 -5.39 11.68 13.26
CA PHE A 13 -6.18 12.50 12.33
C PHE A 13 -7.26 11.67 11.63
N ILE A 14 -6.93 10.45 11.21
CA ILE A 14 -7.87 9.54 10.56
C ILE A 14 -8.94 9.05 11.54
N GLU A 15 -8.57 8.65 12.76
CA GLU A 15 -9.53 8.21 13.78
C GLU A 15 -10.52 9.34 14.14
N ASN A 16 -10.04 10.58 14.22
CA ASN A 16 -10.91 11.75 14.41
C ASN A 16 -11.85 11.96 13.21
N ALA A 17 -11.35 11.80 11.97
CA ALA A 17 -12.18 11.86 10.77
C ALA A 17 -13.22 10.71 10.73
N TYR A 18 -12.86 9.53 11.20
CA TYR A 18 -13.77 8.39 11.30
C TYR A 18 -14.96 8.70 12.21
N ARG A 19 -14.69 9.22 13.41
CA ARG A 19 -15.72 9.54 14.41
C ARG A 19 -16.65 10.69 14.00
N ASN A 20 -16.15 11.64 13.21
CA ASN A 20 -16.87 12.85 12.85
C ASN A 20 -17.39 12.86 11.40
N TYR A 21 -17.52 11.69 10.75
CA TYR A 21 -17.92 11.60 9.34
C TYR A 21 -17.06 12.47 8.38
N GLY A 22 -15.81 12.73 8.77
CA GLY A 22 -14.83 13.49 7.99
C GLY A 22 -13.93 12.61 7.14
N PHE A 23 -13.00 13.24 6.40
CA PHE A 23 -12.11 12.54 5.48
C PHE A 23 -10.68 13.07 5.57
N VAL A 24 -9.70 12.16 5.42
CA VAL A 24 -8.27 12.44 5.39
C VAL A 24 -7.65 11.77 4.17
N SER A 25 -7.00 12.54 3.31
CA SER A 25 -6.10 12.03 2.28
C SER A 25 -4.67 12.39 2.59
N ALA A 26 -3.78 11.40 2.58
CA ALA A 26 -2.36 11.58 2.84
C ALA A 26 -1.51 11.00 1.71
N PHE A 27 -0.38 11.65 1.44
CA PHE A 27 0.63 11.15 0.51
C PHE A 27 1.97 11.08 1.20
N ILE A 28 2.50 9.87 1.35
CA ILE A 28 3.78 9.59 2.01
C ILE A 28 4.85 9.45 0.93
N TYR A 29 5.86 10.32 0.97
CA TYR A 29 6.92 10.39 -0.03
C TYR A 29 8.30 10.54 0.60
N GLY A 30 9.33 10.22 -0.17
CA GLY A 30 10.74 10.23 0.25
C GLY A 30 11.52 9.12 -0.43
N TYR A 31 12.84 9.10 -0.28
CA TYR A 31 13.71 8.13 -0.96
C TYR A 31 13.31 6.66 -0.71
N GLN A 32 13.71 5.76 -1.60
CA GLN A 32 13.56 4.32 -1.41
C GLN A 32 14.28 3.88 -0.12
N GLY A 33 13.71 2.91 0.61
CA GLY A 33 14.27 2.43 1.88
C GLY A 33 14.14 3.40 3.07
N SER A 34 13.52 4.56 2.89
CA SER A 34 13.29 5.53 3.98
C SER A 34 12.23 5.09 5.01
N GLY A 35 11.49 4.00 4.76
CA GLY A 35 10.49 3.47 5.69
C GLY A 35 9.07 4.02 5.50
N LYS A 36 8.72 4.52 4.30
CA LYS A 36 7.39 5.04 3.95
C LYS A 36 6.28 4.04 4.24
N THR A 37 6.40 2.84 3.65
CA THR A 37 5.41 1.78 3.81
C THR A 37 5.31 1.30 5.25
N THR A 38 6.44 1.20 5.97
CA THR A 38 6.42 0.92 7.41
C THR A 38 5.56 1.94 8.17
N TYR A 39 5.69 3.24 7.86
CA TYR A 39 4.88 4.28 8.51
C TYR A 39 3.40 4.17 8.16
N ALA A 40 3.08 3.85 6.90
CA ALA A 40 1.72 3.61 6.43
C ALA A 40 1.08 2.39 7.14
N LEU A 41 1.80 1.27 7.19
CA LEU A 41 1.37 0.05 7.88
C LEU A 41 1.20 0.26 9.39
N LYS A 42 2.13 0.97 10.03
CA LYS A 42 1.98 1.35 11.45
C LYS A 42 0.75 2.23 11.67
N THR A 43 0.45 3.13 10.73
CA THR A 43 -0.77 3.94 10.78
C THR A 43 -2.02 3.07 10.71
N LEU A 44 -2.08 2.08 9.83
CA LEU A 44 -3.18 1.11 9.79
C LEU A 44 -3.27 0.27 11.06
N TYR A 45 -2.16 -0.25 11.56
CA TYR A 45 -2.11 -0.99 12.82
C TYR A 45 -2.69 -0.18 13.98
N TYR A 46 -2.34 1.10 14.12
CA TYR A 46 -2.89 1.93 15.20
C TYR A 46 -4.38 2.26 15.04
N LEU A 47 -4.93 2.14 13.83
CA LEU A 47 -6.36 2.33 13.55
C LEU A 47 -7.17 1.06 13.80
N TYR A 48 -6.65 -0.10 13.39
CA TYR A 48 -7.37 -1.37 13.46
C TYR A 48 -7.07 -2.19 14.72
N GLY A 49 -5.90 -2.03 15.32
CA GLY A 49 -5.48 -2.71 16.55
C GLY A 49 -4.74 -4.02 16.31
N ASP A 50 -4.72 -4.54 15.08
CA ASP A 50 -4.04 -5.78 14.72
C ASP A 50 -3.41 -5.69 13.30
N TRP A 51 -2.44 -6.57 13.05
CA TRP A 51 -1.67 -6.55 11.80
C TRP A 51 -2.38 -7.22 10.63
N ASP A 52 -3.24 -8.21 10.88
CA ASP A 52 -3.93 -8.92 9.81
C ASP A 52 -4.96 -8.01 9.15
N THR A 53 -5.76 -7.30 9.95
CA THR A 53 -6.68 -6.27 9.47
C THR A 53 -5.93 -5.12 8.81
N ALA A 54 -4.76 -4.72 9.34
CA ALA A 54 -3.94 -3.69 8.72
C ALA A 54 -3.44 -4.11 7.33
N LEU A 55 -2.95 -5.34 7.16
CA LEU A 55 -2.52 -5.88 5.87
C LEU A 55 -3.70 -6.06 4.90
N ASN A 56 -4.88 -6.46 5.40
CA ASN A 56 -6.09 -6.56 4.58
C ASN A 56 -6.56 -5.20 4.00
N HIS A 57 -6.12 -4.08 4.60
CA HIS A 57 -6.41 -2.73 4.11
C HIS A 57 -5.22 -2.07 3.39
N LEU A 58 -4.18 -2.86 3.08
CA LEU A 58 -3.05 -2.46 2.23
C LEU A 58 -3.26 -3.01 0.81
N TYR A 59 -3.21 -2.14 -0.18
CA TYR A 59 -3.45 -2.47 -1.58
C TYR A 59 -2.29 -2.02 -2.46
N PHE A 60 -1.89 -2.90 -3.37
CA PHE A 60 -1.00 -2.57 -4.50
C PHE A 60 -1.79 -2.34 -5.81
N ASP A 61 -3.10 -2.57 -5.78
CA ASP A 61 -3.99 -2.52 -6.92
C ASP A 61 -5.26 -1.77 -6.52
N ILE A 62 -5.59 -0.70 -7.24
CA ILE A 62 -6.71 0.17 -6.92
C ILE A 62 -8.05 -0.53 -7.19
N ASP A 63 -8.12 -1.45 -8.15
CA ASP A 63 -9.36 -2.18 -8.44
C ASP A 63 -9.77 -3.08 -7.25
N LYS A 64 -8.80 -3.70 -6.58
CA LYS A 64 -9.04 -4.44 -5.33
C LYS A 64 -9.52 -3.53 -4.19
N ALA A 65 -8.96 -2.31 -4.11
CA ALA A 65 -9.42 -1.32 -3.13
C ALA A 65 -10.86 -0.89 -3.43
N LEU A 66 -11.21 -0.66 -4.70
CA LEU A 66 -12.57 -0.36 -5.15
C LEU A 66 -13.56 -1.47 -4.80
N GLU A 67 -13.19 -2.73 -5.01
CA GLU A 67 -14.04 -3.87 -4.65
C GLU A 67 -14.36 -3.88 -3.16
N THR A 68 -13.35 -3.65 -2.31
CA THR A 68 -13.54 -3.60 -0.86
C THR A 68 -14.42 -2.41 -0.45
N MET A 69 -14.21 -1.24 -1.04
CA MET A 69 -15.05 -0.06 -0.80
C MET A 69 -16.50 -0.27 -1.25
N ARG A 70 -16.74 -0.97 -2.36
CA ARG A 70 -18.09 -1.33 -2.83
C ARG A 70 -18.78 -2.29 -1.86
N LYS A 71 -18.07 -3.30 -1.34
CA LYS A 71 -18.61 -4.22 -0.33
C LYS A 71 -18.99 -3.47 0.95
N ALA A 72 -18.11 -2.60 1.45
CA ALA A 72 -18.40 -1.77 2.61
C ALA A 72 -19.62 -0.85 2.37
N PHE A 73 -19.71 -0.22 1.18
CA PHE A 73 -20.87 0.58 0.81
C PHE A 73 -22.18 -0.22 0.88
N SER A 74 -22.22 -1.39 0.24
CA SER A 74 -23.39 -2.26 0.21
C SER A 74 -23.81 -2.76 1.60
N ASN A 75 -22.84 -2.94 2.50
CA ASN A 75 -23.08 -3.36 3.89
C ASN A 75 -23.39 -2.18 4.82
N ASN A 76 -23.46 -0.95 4.30
CA ASN A 76 -23.57 0.28 5.09
C ASN A 76 -22.47 0.42 6.16
N GLU A 77 -21.28 -0.08 5.83
CA GLU A 77 -20.09 -0.03 6.67
C GLU A 77 -19.17 1.12 6.24
N ARG A 78 -18.40 1.60 7.22
CA ARG A 78 -17.38 2.61 7.00
C ARG A 78 -16.02 2.07 7.38
N ILE A 79 -15.08 2.16 6.45
CA ILE A 79 -13.69 1.74 6.60
C ILE A 79 -12.90 2.89 7.27
N LYS A 80 -12.06 2.57 8.25
CA LYS A 80 -11.21 3.56 8.92
C LYS A 80 -10.19 4.15 7.96
N ALA A 81 -9.36 3.30 7.35
CA ALA A 81 -8.44 3.71 6.31
C ALA A 81 -8.02 2.58 5.38
N ILE A 82 -7.57 2.98 4.20
CA ILE A 82 -6.86 2.13 3.25
C ILE A 82 -5.50 2.76 2.92
N VAL A 83 -4.51 1.92 2.61
CA VAL A 83 -3.24 2.34 2.01
C VAL A 83 -3.16 1.80 0.60
N ILE A 84 -2.85 2.67 -0.36
CA ILE A 84 -2.42 2.30 -1.71
C ILE A 84 -0.89 2.44 -1.75
N ASP A 85 -0.18 1.31 -1.69
CA ASP A 85 1.29 1.26 -1.64
C ASP A 85 1.89 1.17 -3.04
N ASP A 86 3.03 1.81 -3.26
CA ASP A 86 3.67 1.97 -4.58
C ASP A 86 2.70 2.51 -5.65
N ALA A 87 1.83 3.45 -5.23
CA ALA A 87 0.71 3.98 -6.01
C ALA A 87 1.13 4.67 -7.31
N GLY A 88 2.36 5.19 -7.40
CA GLY A 88 2.88 5.75 -8.65
C GLY A 88 2.77 4.74 -9.78
N TYR A 89 3.14 3.48 -9.53
CA TYR A 89 3.08 2.42 -10.52
C TYR A 89 1.63 2.01 -10.86
N SER A 90 0.79 1.79 -9.83
CA SER A 90 -0.60 1.35 -10.01
C SER A 90 -1.46 2.42 -10.69
N LEU A 91 -1.14 3.70 -10.51
CA LEU A 91 -1.77 4.82 -11.21
C LEU A 91 -1.25 4.97 -12.65
N ILE A 92 0.03 4.68 -12.91
CA ILE A 92 0.63 4.67 -14.25
C ILE A 92 0.05 3.54 -15.12
N LYS A 93 -0.34 2.39 -14.55
CA LYS A 93 -0.97 1.28 -15.31
C LYS A 93 -2.28 1.69 -16.01
N TYR A 94 -2.95 2.75 -15.55
CA TYR A 94 -4.16 3.29 -16.17
C TYR A 94 -3.91 4.48 -17.10
N ASP A 95 -2.67 4.69 -17.54
CA ASP A 95 -2.37 5.71 -18.53
C ASP A 95 -2.92 5.27 -19.90
N TRP A 96 -3.94 5.97 -20.39
CA TRP A 96 -4.09 6.54 -21.75
C TRP A 96 -5.52 7.16 -21.89
N ARG A 97 -5.61 8.51 -21.91
CA ARG A 97 -6.76 9.40 -22.28
C ARG A 97 -7.62 10.01 -21.15
N LYS A 98 -8.46 11.01 -21.54
CA LYS A 98 -9.39 11.86 -20.73
C LYS A 98 -10.27 11.09 -19.72
N GLU A 99 -10.42 9.77 -19.86
CA GLU A 99 -11.24 8.91 -19.01
C GLU A 99 -10.65 8.68 -17.60
N HIS A 100 -9.32 8.77 -17.42
CA HIS A 100 -8.66 8.51 -16.14
C HIS A 100 -9.03 9.53 -15.04
N SER A 101 -9.12 10.82 -15.38
CA SER A 101 -9.56 11.87 -14.43
C SER A 101 -10.97 11.59 -13.91
N GLN A 102 -11.86 11.10 -14.79
CA GLN A 102 -13.22 10.74 -14.40
C GLN A 102 -13.24 9.52 -13.49
N TRP A 103 -12.47 8.49 -13.81
CA TRP A 103 -12.37 7.28 -12.98
C TRP A 103 -11.81 7.58 -11.60
N PHE A 104 -10.69 8.31 -11.51
CA PHE A 104 -10.10 8.66 -10.22
C PHE A 104 -11.01 9.62 -9.42
N SER A 105 -11.76 10.47 -10.11
CA SER A 105 -12.78 11.32 -9.48
C SER A 105 -13.88 10.48 -8.86
N ARG A 106 -14.38 9.45 -9.59
CA ARG A 106 -15.35 8.47 -9.07
C ARG A 106 -14.78 7.69 -7.88
N PHE A 107 -13.54 7.20 -7.97
CA PHE A 107 -12.83 6.55 -6.86
C PHE A 107 -12.80 7.45 -5.64
N PHE A 108 -12.34 8.70 -5.77
CA PHE A 108 -12.24 9.62 -4.63
C PHE A 108 -13.60 10.02 -4.06
N ASN A 109 -14.62 10.18 -4.91
CA ASN A 109 -15.98 10.48 -4.46
C ASN A 109 -16.57 9.31 -3.67
N LEU A 110 -16.43 8.07 -4.17
CA LEU A 110 -16.85 6.87 -3.43
C LEU A 110 -16.08 6.76 -2.12
N ALA A 111 -14.76 6.95 -2.17
CA ALA A 111 -13.91 6.78 -1.02
C ALA A 111 -14.22 7.79 0.10
N ARG A 112 -14.60 9.04 -0.21
CA ARG A 112 -15.04 10.00 0.83
C ARG A 112 -16.30 9.54 1.57
N THR A 113 -17.17 8.80 0.92
CA THR A 113 -18.42 8.29 1.51
C THR A 113 -18.13 7.09 2.42
N VAL A 114 -17.26 6.18 1.99
CA VAL A 114 -17.09 4.85 2.63
C VAL A 114 -15.80 4.69 3.43
N VAL A 115 -14.81 5.56 3.23
CA VAL A 115 -13.51 5.51 3.90
C VAL A 115 -13.23 6.83 4.61
N SER A 116 -12.58 6.78 5.77
CA SER A 116 -12.19 8.00 6.50
C SER A 116 -10.77 8.44 6.21
N GLY A 117 -9.90 7.52 5.83
CA GLY A 117 -8.50 7.77 5.47
C GLY A 117 -8.07 7.07 4.19
N ILE A 118 -7.53 7.80 3.21
CA ILE A 118 -6.76 7.20 2.11
C ILE A 118 -5.32 7.65 2.21
N ILE A 119 -4.41 6.70 2.23
CA ILE A 119 -2.97 6.93 2.30
C ILE A 119 -2.35 6.40 1.02
N PHE A 120 -1.60 7.24 0.31
CA PHE A 120 -0.82 6.85 -0.85
C PHE A 120 0.66 6.82 -0.49
N THR A 121 1.42 5.83 -0.97
CA THR A 121 2.89 5.86 -0.91
C THR A 121 3.48 5.89 -2.32
N SER A 122 4.64 6.54 -2.50
CA SER A 122 5.39 6.52 -3.77
C SER A 122 6.90 6.69 -3.54
N ILE A 123 7.69 6.29 -4.53
CA ILE A 123 9.14 6.50 -4.57
C ILE A 123 9.44 7.98 -4.80
N GLU A 124 8.79 8.65 -5.76
CA GLU A 124 8.99 10.08 -6.01
C GLU A 124 7.70 10.92 -6.04
N THR A 125 7.84 12.22 -5.79
CA THR A 125 6.75 13.21 -5.91
C THR A 125 6.41 13.52 -7.36
N SER A 126 7.32 13.26 -8.30
CA SER A 126 7.15 13.36 -9.75
C SER A 126 6.12 12.36 -10.26
N ASP A 127 6.11 11.16 -9.66
CA ASP A 127 5.30 10.01 -10.08
C ASP A 127 3.81 10.15 -9.76
N ILE A 128 3.42 11.17 -8.97
CA ILE A 128 2.02 11.35 -8.61
C ILE A 128 1.32 12.23 -9.66
N ILE A 129 0.29 11.64 -10.30
CA ILE A 129 -0.56 12.32 -11.28
C ILE A 129 -1.13 13.59 -10.65
N ALA A 130 -1.11 14.70 -11.40
CA ALA A 130 -1.49 16.03 -10.91
C ALA A 130 -2.84 16.05 -10.16
N PHE A 131 -3.84 15.32 -10.68
CA PHE A 131 -5.16 15.23 -10.07
C PHE A 131 -5.19 14.52 -8.70
N VAL A 132 -4.30 13.54 -8.48
CA VAL A 132 -4.13 12.93 -7.14
C VAL A 132 -3.56 13.98 -6.19
N ARG A 133 -2.50 14.67 -6.62
CA ARG A 133 -1.82 15.73 -5.86
C ARG A 133 -2.79 16.80 -5.39
N GLU A 134 -3.75 17.17 -6.23
CA GLU A 134 -4.79 18.16 -5.90
C GLU A 134 -5.71 17.74 -4.77
N LYS A 135 -5.94 16.43 -4.60
CA LYS A 135 -6.83 15.89 -3.58
C LYS A 135 -6.12 15.52 -2.28
N ILE A 136 -4.79 15.67 -2.19
CA ILE A 136 -4.02 15.37 -0.98
C ILE A 136 -4.16 16.50 0.06
N MET A 137 -4.62 16.15 1.25
CA MET A 137 -4.68 17.08 2.39
C MET A 137 -3.38 17.10 3.19
N TYR A 138 -2.74 15.94 3.33
CA TYR A 138 -1.53 15.76 4.15
C TYR A 138 -0.37 15.14 3.37
N PRO A 139 0.51 15.94 2.77
CA PRO A 139 1.82 15.48 2.32
C PRO A 139 2.68 15.12 3.53
N VAL A 140 3.28 13.93 3.52
CA VAL A 140 4.12 13.42 4.60
C VAL A 140 5.49 13.04 4.04
N ASN A 141 6.49 13.85 4.34
CA ASN A 141 7.86 13.57 3.95
C ASN A 141 8.50 12.60 4.95
N VAL A 142 9.00 11.47 4.47
CA VAL A 142 9.71 10.48 5.26
C VAL A 142 11.19 10.49 4.91
N ARG A 143 12.03 10.53 5.94
CA ARG A 143 13.48 10.46 5.80
C ARG A 143 14.09 9.58 6.88
N ALA A 144 15.09 8.78 6.50
CA ALA A 144 15.86 8.01 7.46
C ALA A 144 16.67 8.97 8.35
N ILE A 145 16.68 8.71 9.65
CA ILE A 145 17.57 9.41 10.60
C ILE A 145 18.83 8.57 10.80
N ASP A 146 18.64 7.28 11.04
CA ASP A 146 19.69 6.32 11.32
C ASP A 146 19.30 4.93 10.77
N ASN A 147 20.11 3.91 11.07
CA ASN A 147 19.90 2.55 10.57
C ASN A 147 18.59 1.90 11.07
N LEU A 148 18.02 2.37 12.18
CA LEU A 148 16.82 1.80 12.78
C LEU A 148 15.59 2.70 12.63
N ARG A 149 15.77 4.02 12.62
CA ARG A 149 14.69 5.00 12.80
C ARG A 149 14.53 5.92 11.59
N SER A 150 13.28 6.30 11.38
CA SER A 150 12.89 7.31 10.41
C SER A 150 12.06 8.40 11.05
N GLU A 151 12.03 9.53 10.36
CA GLU A 151 11.22 10.68 10.68
C GLU A 151 10.16 10.88 9.62
N ALA A 152 8.90 10.99 10.02
CA ALA A 152 7.80 11.44 9.18
C ALA A 152 7.43 12.89 9.54
N ARG A 153 7.55 13.79 8.57
CA ARG A 153 7.17 15.20 8.67
C ARG A 153 5.88 15.43 7.90
N GLY A 154 4.79 15.65 8.63
CA GLY A 154 3.50 15.94 8.05
C GLY A 154 3.27 17.41 7.81
N TYR A 155 2.79 17.73 6.63
CA TYR A 155 2.34 19.05 6.24
C TYR A 155 0.83 19.00 6.00
N ARG A 156 0.15 20.13 6.20
CA ARG A 156 -1.24 20.31 5.77
C ARG A 156 -1.27 21.35 4.67
N ILE A 157 -1.96 21.03 3.58
CA ILE A 157 -2.18 21.97 2.48
C ILE A 157 -3.33 22.91 2.86
N TYR A 158 -3.07 24.20 2.69
CA TYR A 158 -4.05 25.28 2.83
C TYR A 158 -4.13 26.06 1.53
N PHE A 159 -5.22 26.80 1.38
CA PHE A 159 -5.45 27.68 0.25
C PHE A 159 -5.46 29.13 0.74
N THR A 160 -4.81 30.01 0.00
CA THR A 160 -5.00 31.46 0.17
C THR A 160 -6.35 31.86 -0.41
N PRO A 161 -6.87 33.07 -0.11
CA PRO A 161 -8.05 33.61 -0.78
C PRO A 161 -7.91 33.68 -2.31
N LEU A 162 -6.67 33.70 -2.84
CA LEU A 162 -6.36 33.66 -4.26
C LEU A 162 -6.23 32.23 -4.82
N MET A 163 -6.66 31.22 -4.05
CA MET A 163 -6.59 29.79 -4.40
C MET A 163 -5.17 29.24 -4.60
N GLU A 164 -4.15 29.94 -4.10
CA GLU A 164 -2.78 29.46 -4.10
C GLU A 164 -2.57 28.46 -2.96
N LYS A 165 -1.85 27.37 -3.26
CA LYS A 165 -1.57 26.33 -2.27
C LYS A 165 -0.32 26.66 -1.48
N TYR A 166 -0.40 26.53 -0.17
CA TYR A 166 0.79 26.51 0.68
C TYR A 166 0.73 25.38 1.70
N ALA A 167 1.91 24.86 2.04
CA ALA A 167 2.07 23.75 2.97
C ALA A 167 2.56 24.26 4.32
N LYS A 168 1.84 23.97 5.41
CA LYS A 168 2.30 24.24 6.77
C LYS A 168 2.62 22.93 7.47
N LYS A 169 3.81 22.81 8.06
CA LYS A 169 4.17 21.65 8.89
C LYS A 169 3.24 21.57 10.10
N VAL A 170 2.59 20.43 10.29
CA VAL A 170 1.61 20.20 11.35
C VAL A 170 2.04 19.13 12.34
N PHE A 171 2.88 18.17 11.93
CA PHE A 171 3.40 17.16 12.85
C PHE A 171 4.78 16.65 12.48
N ARG A 172 5.38 15.95 13.44
CA ARG A 172 6.65 15.25 13.31
C ARG A 172 6.60 13.98 14.15
N ASP A 173 6.73 12.84 13.49
CA ASP A 173 6.78 11.54 14.15
C ASP A 173 8.16 10.91 13.94
N ILE A 174 8.67 10.26 14.98
CA ILE A 174 9.87 9.41 14.90
C ILE A 174 9.43 7.99 15.17
N TYR A 175 9.81 7.06 14.30
CA TYR A 175 9.38 5.67 14.38
C TYR A 175 10.49 4.71 13.96
N ILE A 176 10.41 3.49 14.49
CA ILE A 176 11.30 2.38 14.11
C ILE A 176 10.88 1.83 12.74
N ARG A 177 11.82 1.63 11.82
CA ARG A 177 11.59 1.11 10.46
C ARG A 177 11.25 -0.39 10.40
N ARG A 178 11.56 -1.13 11.47
CA ARG A 178 11.26 -2.57 11.57
C ARG A 178 9.78 -2.82 11.89
N LEU A 179 9.24 -3.83 11.23
CA LEU A 179 7.97 -4.49 11.53
C LEU A 179 8.27 -5.82 12.23
N PRO A 180 7.29 -6.43 12.93
CA PRO A 180 7.41 -7.83 13.34
C PRO A 180 7.72 -8.72 12.14
N GLN A 181 8.54 -9.74 12.33
CA GLN A 181 9.07 -10.57 11.24
C GLN A 181 7.94 -11.19 10.40
N GLU A 182 6.95 -11.78 11.03
CA GLU A 182 5.80 -12.40 10.36
C GLU A 182 5.01 -11.40 9.50
N VAL A 183 4.85 -10.17 9.99
CA VAL A 183 4.14 -9.09 9.28
C VAL A 183 4.95 -8.65 8.07
N PHE A 184 6.26 -8.52 8.23
CA PHE A 184 7.17 -8.16 7.15
C PHE A 184 7.15 -9.23 6.05
N GLU A 185 7.18 -10.51 6.41
CA GLU A 185 7.13 -11.62 5.45
C GLU A 185 5.80 -11.66 4.69
N LYS A 186 4.67 -11.48 5.38
CA LYS A 186 3.34 -11.37 4.75
C LYS A 186 3.30 -10.20 3.77
N TYR A 187 3.76 -9.02 4.18
CA TYR A 187 3.85 -7.84 3.34
C TYR A 187 4.71 -8.09 2.08
N GLU A 188 5.92 -8.64 2.25
CA GLU A 188 6.82 -8.91 1.13
C GLU A 188 6.23 -9.93 0.15
N LYS A 189 5.48 -10.92 0.65
CA LYS A 189 4.73 -11.85 -0.20
C LYS A 189 3.67 -11.12 -1.03
N MET A 190 2.85 -10.28 -0.40
CA MET A 190 1.83 -9.47 -1.10
C MET A 190 2.46 -8.56 -2.16
N ARG A 191 3.59 -7.93 -1.83
CA ARG A 191 4.33 -7.06 -2.74
C ARG A 191 4.89 -7.83 -3.92
N LYS A 192 5.52 -8.99 -3.68
CA LYS A 192 6.04 -9.86 -4.74
C LYS A 192 4.94 -10.35 -5.65
N GLU A 193 3.78 -10.75 -5.12
CA GLU A 193 2.63 -11.16 -5.93
C GLU A 193 2.13 -10.01 -6.84
N ALA A 194 2.05 -8.79 -6.31
CA ALA A 194 1.66 -7.62 -7.10
C ALA A 194 2.67 -7.31 -8.21
N ILE A 195 3.96 -7.41 -7.91
CA ILE A 195 5.05 -7.22 -8.87
C ILE A 195 5.10 -8.36 -9.90
N SER A 196 4.86 -9.61 -9.52
CA SER A 196 4.84 -10.75 -10.45
C SER A 196 3.73 -10.63 -11.48
N LYS A 197 2.52 -10.23 -11.03
CA LYS A 197 1.39 -9.90 -11.92
C LYS A 197 1.70 -8.78 -12.91
N LEU A 198 2.73 -7.99 -12.60
CA LEU A 198 3.08 -6.86 -13.42
C LEU A 198 4.05 -7.19 -14.54
N PHE A 199 4.97 -8.11 -14.27
CA PHE A 199 5.93 -8.57 -15.26
C PHE A 199 5.39 -9.72 -16.13
N ASP A 200 4.10 -10.09 -15.98
CA ASP A 200 3.51 -11.31 -16.57
C ASP A 200 4.33 -12.59 -16.27
N ILE A 201 5.05 -12.60 -15.14
CA ILE A 201 5.84 -13.74 -14.69
C ILE A 201 4.96 -14.55 -13.75
N GLU A 202 4.48 -15.71 -14.20
CA GLU A 202 3.84 -16.68 -13.29
C GLU A 202 4.82 -17.05 -12.17
N PRO A 203 4.38 -17.07 -10.90
CA PRO A 203 5.24 -17.52 -9.82
C PRO A 203 5.66 -18.97 -10.11
N LYS A 204 6.97 -19.22 -10.23
CA LYS A 204 7.51 -20.58 -10.37
C LYS A 204 6.93 -21.43 -9.23
N LYS A 205 6.06 -22.39 -9.58
CA LYS A 205 5.65 -23.45 -8.67
C LYS A 205 6.93 -24.05 -8.08
N LYS A 206 6.95 -24.28 -6.76
CA LYS A 206 8.02 -25.10 -6.15
C LYS A 206 8.17 -26.36 -7.02
N PRO A 207 9.39 -26.76 -7.42
CA PRO A 207 9.54 -27.99 -8.16
C PRO A 207 8.88 -29.09 -7.34
N GLU A 208 7.85 -29.71 -7.90
CA GLU A 208 7.31 -30.97 -7.38
C GLU A 208 8.51 -31.89 -7.21
N SER A 209 8.61 -32.51 -6.02
CA SER A 209 9.59 -33.54 -5.75
C SER A 209 9.62 -34.49 -6.94
N LYS A 210 10.80 -34.66 -7.55
CA LYS A 210 10.99 -35.56 -8.70
C LYS A 210 10.25 -36.87 -8.42
N PRO A 211 9.43 -37.40 -9.35
CA PRO A 211 8.86 -38.72 -9.18
C PRO A 211 10.02 -39.70 -8.94
N GLU A 212 9.89 -40.53 -7.92
CA GLU A 212 10.82 -41.63 -7.68
C GLU A 212 10.98 -42.41 -8.99
N LEU A 213 12.24 -42.56 -9.41
CA LEU A 213 12.57 -43.34 -10.60
C LEU A 213 12.20 -44.79 -10.29
N ASP A 214 11.14 -45.27 -10.94
CA ASP A 214 10.73 -46.66 -10.95
C ASP A 214 11.81 -47.46 -11.71
N GLU A 215 12.81 -47.94 -10.98
CA GLU A 215 14.00 -48.63 -11.51
C GLU A 215 13.61 -49.86 -12.36
N ASP A 216 12.48 -50.50 -12.03
CA ASP A 216 11.97 -51.66 -12.74
C ASP A 216 11.54 -51.31 -14.17
N LYS A 217 10.91 -50.15 -14.37
CA LYS A 217 10.56 -49.65 -15.72
C LYS A 217 11.78 -49.28 -16.55
N LEU A 218 12.86 -48.83 -15.91
CA LEU A 218 14.10 -48.47 -16.59
C LEU A 218 14.83 -49.73 -17.06
N LEU A 219 14.88 -50.77 -16.21
CA LEU A 219 15.42 -52.07 -16.55
C LEU A 219 14.63 -52.76 -17.67
N GLU A 220 13.31 -52.70 -17.64
CA GLU A 220 12.46 -53.30 -18.67
C GLU A 220 12.65 -52.63 -20.04
N ASN A 221 12.80 -51.31 -20.07
CA ASN A 221 13.07 -50.56 -21.31
C ASN A 221 14.48 -50.80 -21.85
N MET A 222 15.49 -50.94 -20.98
CA MET A 222 16.85 -51.28 -21.40
C MET A 222 16.94 -52.69 -21.98
N LYS A 223 16.26 -53.68 -21.38
CA LYS A 223 16.20 -55.04 -21.92
C LYS A 223 15.59 -55.07 -23.32
N LYS A 224 14.49 -54.33 -23.52
CA LYS A 224 13.83 -54.18 -24.83
C LYS A 224 14.73 -53.56 -25.88
N GLN A 225 15.53 -52.55 -25.54
CA GLN A 225 16.43 -51.90 -26.50
C GLN A 225 17.66 -52.74 -26.84
N LEU A 226 18.12 -53.59 -25.92
CA LEU A 226 19.30 -54.44 -26.11
C LEU A 226 18.97 -55.82 -26.69
N GLY A 227 17.68 -56.14 -26.91
CA GLY A 227 17.25 -57.41 -27.47
C GLY A 227 17.55 -58.62 -26.58
N LEU A 228 17.70 -58.38 -25.27
CA LEU A 228 17.86 -59.44 -24.27
C LEU A 228 16.46 -59.87 -23.80
N PRO A 229 16.22 -61.17 -23.55
CA PRO A 229 14.95 -61.63 -22.98
C PRO A 229 14.66 -61.01 -21.61
#